data_AF-A0A242A7Y5-F1
#
_entry.id   AF-A0A242A7Y5-F1
#
_cell.length_a   1.000
_cell.length_b   1.000
_cell.length_c   1.000
_cell.angle_alpha   90.00
_cell.angle_beta   90.00
_cell.angle_gamma   90.00
#
_symmetry.space_group_name_H-M   'P 1'
#
loop_
_entity.id
_entity.type
_entity.pdbx_description
1 polymer ?
#
loop_
_entity_poly.entity_id
_entity_poly.type
_entity_poly.pdbx_seq_one_letter_code
_entity_poly.pdbx_strand_id
1 'polypeptide(L)'
;MTKVIDINIKRTGFPVGFSNPDTGERVELWFDSSIESMKKYLDLDKLALEKYKKVKAAAAKFSESLDGDRALGDHADVTEETVDAAIDFNKGLIAVKYDLLFGDGSFDKIYDVFPDFEALESNFYAVDQAIANKIKQDEFARKNQANKIRNQYNKKKKHKKK
;
A
#
# COMPACT_ATOMS: atom_id res chain seq x y z
N MET A 1 -20.98 -39.79 -15.94
CA MET A 1 -20.62 -38.35 -15.90
C MET A 1 -20.54 -37.93 -14.44
N THR A 2 -19.36 -37.60 -13.93
CA THR A 2 -19.17 -37.20 -12.54
C THR A 2 -19.52 -35.71 -12.41
N LYS A 3 -20.47 -35.36 -11.53
CA LYS A 3 -20.82 -33.95 -11.28
C LYS A 3 -19.72 -33.29 -10.45
N VAL A 4 -19.16 -32.19 -10.98
CA VAL A 4 -18.23 -31.32 -10.25
C VAL A 4 -19.03 -30.42 -9.31
N ILE A 5 -18.52 -30.18 -8.10
CA ILE A 5 -19.09 -29.24 -7.14
C ILE A 5 -18.27 -27.95 -7.22
N ASP A 6 -18.91 -26.84 -7.55
CA ASP A 6 -18.29 -25.52 -7.59
C ASP A 6 -18.27 -24.88 -6.19
N ILE A 7 -17.09 -24.48 -5.72
CA ILE A 7 -16.89 -23.82 -4.43
C ILE A 7 -16.33 -22.41 -4.68
N ASN A 8 -17.06 -21.38 -4.25
CA ASN A 8 -16.63 -19.99 -4.40
C ASN A 8 -15.71 -19.57 -3.24
N ILE A 9 -14.46 -19.25 -3.55
CA ILE A 9 -13.45 -18.77 -2.60
C ILE A 9 -13.33 -17.25 -2.73
N LYS A 10 -13.66 -16.53 -1.65
CA LYS A 10 -13.50 -15.07 -1.57
C LYS A 10 -12.20 -14.72 -0.86
N ARG A 11 -11.34 -13.93 -1.52
CA ARG A 11 -10.12 -13.40 -0.91
C ARG A 11 -10.46 -12.36 0.16
N THR A 12 -9.65 -12.30 1.21
CA THR A 12 -9.74 -11.26 2.24
C THR A 12 -9.00 -10.00 1.79
N GLY A 13 -9.68 -8.88 1.86
CA GLY A 13 -9.19 -7.60 1.38
C GLY A 13 -10.33 -6.72 0.90
N PHE A 14 -9.99 -5.57 0.35
CA PHE A 14 -10.95 -4.62 -0.19
C PHE A 14 -10.30 -3.72 -1.26
N PRO A 15 -11.09 -3.19 -2.22
CA PRO A 15 -10.59 -2.22 -3.16
C PRO A 15 -10.37 -0.86 -2.49
N VAL A 16 -9.31 -0.17 -2.91
CA VAL A 16 -9.01 1.23 -2.57
C VAL A 16 -8.95 2.01 -3.87
N GLY A 17 -9.76 3.06 -3.96
CA GLY A 17 -9.85 3.90 -5.15
C GLY A 17 -9.12 5.22 -4.97
N PHE A 18 -8.40 5.63 -6.00
CA PHE A 18 -7.76 6.93 -6.16
C PHE A 18 -8.51 7.65 -7.29
N SER A 19 -8.98 8.86 -7.03
CA SER A 19 -9.74 9.63 -8.01
C SER A 19 -9.29 11.08 -8.03
N ASN A 20 -9.10 11.61 -9.23
CA ASN A 20 -8.94 13.05 -9.41
C ASN A 20 -10.33 13.68 -9.63
N PRO A 21 -10.80 14.56 -8.72
CA PRO A 21 -12.13 15.16 -8.83
C PRO A 21 -12.26 16.13 -10.02
N ASP A 22 -11.14 16.70 -10.49
CA ASP A 22 -11.13 17.69 -11.55
C ASP A 22 -11.15 17.02 -12.94
N THR A 23 -10.44 15.90 -13.11
CA THR A 23 -10.35 15.16 -14.39
C THR A 23 -11.33 14.00 -14.50
N GLY A 24 -11.83 13.48 -13.37
CA GLY A 24 -12.68 12.28 -13.31
C GLY A 24 -11.91 10.96 -13.49
N GLU A 25 -10.59 11.01 -13.60
CA GLU A 25 -9.74 9.82 -13.71
C GLU A 25 -9.75 9.01 -12.41
N ARG A 26 -9.64 7.69 -12.54
CA ARG A 26 -9.73 6.76 -11.41
C ARG A 26 -8.82 5.55 -11.57
N VAL A 27 -8.13 5.20 -10.49
CA VAL A 27 -7.37 3.96 -10.33
C VAL A 27 -7.94 3.18 -9.15
N GLU A 28 -8.08 1.88 -9.29
CA GLU A 28 -8.44 0.99 -8.17
C GLU A 28 -7.32 -0.02 -7.92
N LEU A 29 -6.92 -0.13 -6.65
CA LEU A 29 -5.96 -1.13 -6.19
C LEU A 29 -6.61 -2.04 -5.15
N TRP A 30 -6.15 -3.28 -5.07
CA TRP A 30 -6.63 -4.23 -4.07
C TRP A 30 -5.71 -4.21 -2.84
N PHE A 31 -6.28 -3.92 -1.67
CA PHE A 31 -5.58 -4.08 -0.40
C PHE A 31 -5.80 -5.49 0.14
N ASP A 32 -4.73 -6.29 0.22
CA ASP A 32 -4.79 -7.65 0.76
C ASP A 32 -4.70 -7.62 2.30
N SER A 33 -5.84 -7.83 2.95
CA SER A 33 -5.98 -7.84 4.40
C SER A 33 -6.00 -9.27 4.98
N SER A 34 -5.48 -10.26 4.25
CA SER A 34 -5.27 -11.61 4.80
C SER A 34 -4.31 -11.58 5.98
N ILE A 35 -4.39 -12.56 6.88
CA ILE A 35 -3.48 -12.63 8.03
C ILE A 35 -2.03 -12.85 7.55
N GLU A 36 -1.88 -13.61 6.47
CA GLU A 36 -0.63 -13.88 5.77
C GLU A 36 -0.01 -12.58 5.23
N SER A 37 -0.81 -11.75 4.55
CA SER A 37 -0.38 -10.42 4.10
C SER A 37 -0.09 -9.52 5.29
N MET A 38 -0.95 -9.51 6.31
CA MET A 38 -0.78 -8.63 7.47
C MET A 38 0.51 -8.92 8.26
N LYS A 39 0.99 -10.17 8.24
CA LYS A 39 2.26 -10.57 8.86
C LYS A 39 3.45 -9.79 8.28
N LYS A 40 3.40 -9.38 7.01
CA LYS A 40 4.49 -8.61 6.38
C LYS A 40 4.70 -7.24 7.04
N TYR A 41 3.66 -6.69 7.67
CA TYR A 41 3.73 -5.44 8.43
C TYR A 41 4.32 -5.62 9.84
N LEU A 42 4.61 -6.85 10.31
CA LEU A 42 5.34 -7.06 11.58
C LEU A 42 6.84 -6.77 11.43
N ASP A 43 7.39 -7.01 10.24
CA ASP A 43 8.77 -6.68 9.87
C ASP A 43 8.82 -5.40 9.02
N LEU A 44 7.82 -4.52 9.16
CA LEU A 44 7.68 -3.30 8.36
C LEU A 44 8.97 -2.49 8.33
N ASP A 45 9.58 -2.31 9.50
CA ASP A 45 10.79 -1.52 9.66
C ASP A 45 11.95 -2.10 8.85
N LYS A 46 12.08 -3.43 8.78
CA LYS A 46 13.13 -4.08 7.97
C LYS A 46 12.83 -3.93 6.49
N LEU A 47 11.59 -4.16 6.07
CA LEU A 47 11.20 -4.11 4.65
C LEU A 47 11.29 -2.68 4.10
N ALA A 48 10.83 -1.71 4.89
CA ALA A 48 10.97 -0.29 4.61
C ALA A 48 12.44 0.11 4.56
N LEU A 49 13.26 -0.34 5.52
CA LEU A 49 14.69 -0.03 5.55
C LEU A 49 15.45 -0.62 4.34
N GLU A 50 15.14 -1.85 3.93
CA GLU A 50 15.76 -2.45 2.75
C GLU A 50 15.38 -1.71 1.46
N LYS A 51 14.09 -1.41 1.28
CA LYS A 51 13.63 -0.64 0.12
C LYS A 51 14.21 0.79 0.14
N TYR A 52 14.25 1.44 1.30
CA TYR A 52 14.88 2.75 1.50
C TYR A 52 16.38 2.72 1.14
N LYS A 53 17.12 1.71 1.62
CA LYS A 53 18.54 1.55 1.29
C LYS A 53 18.77 1.39 -0.21
N LYS A 54 17.89 0.68 -0.92
CA LYS A 54 17.97 0.54 -2.39
C LYS A 54 17.77 1.89 -3.08
N VAL A 55 16.76 2.66 -2.68
CA VAL A 55 16.50 4.01 -3.22
C VAL A 55 17.70 4.92 -2.95
N LYS A 56 18.23 4.92 -1.71
CA LYS A 56 19.41 5.71 -1.35
C LYS A 56 20.67 5.28 -2.10
N ALA A 57 20.89 3.99 -2.30
CA ALA A 57 22.04 3.48 -3.05
C ALA A 57 21.96 3.84 -4.54
N ALA A 58 20.75 3.83 -5.13
CA ALA A 58 20.54 4.30 -6.49
C ALA A 58 20.86 5.81 -6.61
N ALA A 59 20.40 6.62 -5.68
CA ALA A 59 20.70 8.06 -5.63
C ALA A 59 22.20 8.34 -5.39
N ALA A 60 22.87 7.57 -4.54
CA ALA A 60 24.31 7.73 -4.29
C ALA A 60 25.15 7.41 -5.54
N LYS A 61 24.80 6.35 -6.28
CA LYS A 61 25.44 6.02 -7.57
C LYS A 61 25.23 7.12 -8.61
N PHE A 62 24.06 7.77 -8.60
CA PHE A 62 23.79 8.92 -9.45
C PHE A 62 24.69 10.11 -9.08
N SER A 63 24.81 10.42 -7.78
CA SER A 63 25.70 11.49 -7.29
C SER A 63 27.19 11.22 -7.56
N GLU A 64 27.65 9.96 -7.52
CA GLU A 64 29.02 9.59 -7.90
C GLU A 64 29.27 9.64 -9.41
N SER A 65 28.21 9.52 -10.22
CA SER A 65 28.30 9.60 -11.69
C SER A 65 28.31 11.03 -12.23
N LEU A 66 27.92 12.01 -11.42
CA LEU A 66 28.11 13.43 -11.70
C LEU A 66 29.57 13.78 -11.35
N ASP A 67 30.37 14.16 -12.35
CA ASP A 67 31.81 14.42 -12.20
C ASP A 67 32.17 15.32 -10.99
N GLY A 68 32.70 14.68 -9.95
CA GLY A 68 33.97 14.99 -9.29
C GLY A 68 34.21 16.29 -8.52
N ASP A 69 33.48 17.39 -8.72
CA ASP A 69 33.90 18.70 -8.14
C ASP A 69 32.76 19.60 -7.60
N ARG A 70 31.51 19.11 -7.58
CA ARG A 70 30.39 19.80 -6.92
C ARG A 70 30.29 19.40 -5.46
N ALA A 71 31.39 19.58 -4.71
CA ALA A 71 31.34 19.49 -3.26
C ALA A 71 30.28 20.49 -2.76
N LEU A 72 29.37 19.98 -1.93
CA LEU A 72 28.26 20.68 -1.29
C LEU A 72 28.77 21.77 -0.32
N GLY A 73 29.46 22.78 -0.84
CA GLY A 73 29.68 24.06 -0.17
C GLY A 73 28.46 24.95 -0.36
N ASP A 74 28.33 26.00 0.46
CA ASP A 74 27.16 26.88 0.66
C ASP A 74 26.49 27.50 -0.60
N HIS A 75 26.97 27.17 -1.80
CA HIS A 75 26.34 27.42 -3.10
C HIS A 75 26.45 26.16 -3.97
N ALA A 76 25.69 25.10 -3.64
CA ALA A 76 25.47 24.04 -4.60
C ALA A 76 24.76 24.66 -5.81
N ASP A 77 25.43 24.74 -6.96
CA ASP A 77 24.80 25.18 -8.20
C ASP A 77 23.60 24.27 -8.46
N VAL A 78 22.40 24.84 -8.31
CA VAL A 78 21.15 24.16 -8.62
C VAL A 78 21.12 23.98 -10.13
N THR A 79 21.53 22.79 -10.56
CA THR A 79 21.45 22.36 -11.95
C THR A 79 20.19 21.52 -12.14
N GLU A 80 19.67 21.48 -13.36
CA GLU A 80 18.52 20.64 -13.74
C GLU A 80 18.75 19.18 -13.29
N GLU A 81 19.96 18.65 -13.51
CA GLU A 81 20.37 17.31 -13.09
C GLU A 81 20.26 17.08 -11.57
N THR A 82 20.65 18.06 -10.74
CA THR A 82 20.54 17.96 -9.28
C THR A 82 19.10 18.05 -8.78
N VAL A 83 18.24 18.78 -9.51
CA VAL A 83 16.80 18.88 -9.21
C VAL A 83 16.09 17.58 -9.59
N ASP A 84 16.37 17.04 -10.77
CA ASP A 84 15.82 15.77 -11.24
C ASP A 84 16.19 14.61 -10.31
N ALA A 85 17.43 14.57 -9.83
CA ALA A 85 17.89 13.58 -8.87
C ALA A 85 17.11 13.64 -7.54
N ALA A 86 16.84 14.85 -7.05
CA ALA A 86 16.07 15.06 -5.83
C ALA A 86 14.60 14.65 -6.01
N ILE A 87 14.02 14.96 -7.18
CA ILE A 87 12.67 14.54 -7.55
C ILE A 87 12.59 13.00 -7.61
N ASP A 88 13.51 12.35 -8.34
CA ASP A 88 13.53 10.90 -8.49
C ASP A 88 13.74 10.18 -7.15
N PHE A 89 14.57 10.74 -6.27
CA PHE A 89 14.75 10.21 -4.93
C PHE A 89 13.44 10.26 -4.13
N ASN A 90 12.77 11.41 -4.06
CA ASN A 90 11.52 11.55 -3.32
C ASN A 90 10.40 10.70 -3.94
N LYS A 91 10.31 10.67 -5.27
CA LYS A 91 9.42 9.78 -6.03
C LYS A 91 9.66 8.31 -5.66
N GLY A 92 10.91 7.89 -5.58
CA GLY A 92 11.28 6.54 -5.14
C GLY A 92 10.84 6.23 -3.71
N LEU A 93 10.93 7.20 -2.78
CA LEU A 93 10.47 7.02 -1.41
C LEU A 93 8.95 6.84 -1.32
N ILE A 94 8.19 7.67 -2.03
CA ILE A 94 6.73 7.54 -2.05
C ILE A 94 6.29 6.24 -2.76
N ALA A 95 7.02 5.81 -3.79
CA ALA A 95 6.78 4.54 -4.46
C ALA A 95 6.88 3.35 -3.50
N VAL A 96 7.91 3.33 -2.66
CA VAL A 96 8.09 2.31 -1.63
C VAL A 96 6.90 2.25 -0.67
N LYS A 97 6.38 3.41 -0.25
CA LYS A 97 5.23 3.50 0.67
C LYS A 97 3.96 2.88 0.07
N TYR A 98 3.63 3.23 -1.18
CA TYR A 98 2.47 2.67 -1.88
C TYR A 98 2.63 1.16 -2.15
N ASP A 99 3.80 0.74 -2.61
CA ASP A 99 4.08 -0.68 -2.88
C ASP A 99 4.06 -1.56 -1.64
N LEU A 100 4.38 -0.99 -0.48
CA LEU A 100 4.25 -1.70 0.80
C LEU A 100 2.79 -1.98 1.15
N LEU A 101 1.87 -1.07 0.80
CA LEU A 101 0.44 -1.23 1.04
C LEU A 101 -0.20 -2.18 0.02
N PHE A 102 0.03 -1.96 -1.27
CA PHE A 102 -0.73 -2.59 -2.35
C PHE A 102 0.03 -3.67 -3.12
N GLY A 103 1.32 -3.85 -2.84
CA GLY A 103 2.20 -4.76 -3.56
C GLY A 103 3.08 -4.04 -4.59
N ASP A 104 4.13 -4.71 -5.04
CA ASP A 104 5.11 -4.12 -5.95
C ASP A 104 4.49 -3.65 -7.28
N GLY A 105 4.93 -2.48 -7.78
CA GLY A 105 4.44 -1.86 -9.01
C GLY A 105 3.05 -1.23 -8.87
N SER A 106 2.60 -1.01 -7.64
CA SER A 106 1.34 -0.31 -7.37
C SER A 106 1.46 1.20 -7.55
N PHE A 107 2.60 1.76 -7.15
CA PHE A 107 2.88 3.18 -7.34
C PHE A 107 2.86 3.56 -8.81
N ASP A 108 3.54 2.79 -9.66
CA ASP A 108 3.61 3.07 -11.10
C ASP A 108 2.21 3.14 -11.71
N LYS A 109 1.30 2.22 -11.34
CA LYS A 109 -0.09 2.24 -11.81
C LYS A 109 -0.88 3.48 -11.39
N ILE A 110 -0.59 4.01 -10.20
CA ILE A 110 -1.21 5.27 -9.73
C ILE A 110 -0.58 6.43 -10.49
N TYR A 111 0.75 6.46 -10.60
CA TYR A 111 1.51 7.54 -11.19
C TYR A 111 1.27 7.70 -12.70
N ASP A 112 1.01 6.60 -13.42
CA ASP A 112 0.64 6.60 -14.83
C ASP A 112 -0.64 7.42 -15.09
N VAL A 113 -1.53 7.52 -14.10
CA VAL A 113 -2.77 8.28 -14.17
C VAL A 113 -2.64 9.63 -13.45
N PHE A 114 -1.90 9.67 -12.35
CA PHE A 114 -1.67 10.87 -11.54
C PHE A 114 -0.16 11.14 -11.44
N PRO A 115 0.48 11.73 -12.46
CA PRO A 115 1.92 11.93 -12.52
C PRO A 115 2.40 13.11 -11.66
N ASP A 116 1.95 13.14 -10.40
CA ASP A 116 2.22 14.17 -9.41
C ASP A 116 2.61 13.49 -8.09
N PHE A 117 3.91 13.25 -7.90
CA PHE A 117 4.38 12.51 -6.73
C PHE A 117 4.17 13.29 -5.42
N GLU A 118 4.15 14.62 -5.46
CA GLU A 118 3.93 15.48 -4.29
C GLU A 118 2.49 15.36 -3.80
N ALA A 119 1.52 15.42 -4.72
CA ALA A 119 0.11 15.18 -4.40
C ALA A 119 -0.10 13.75 -3.88
N LEU A 120 0.58 12.75 -4.44
CA LEU A 120 0.52 11.38 -3.94
C LEU A 120 1.15 11.24 -2.54
N GLU A 121 2.20 11.99 -2.24
CA GLU A 121 2.82 12.02 -0.92
C GLU A 121 1.91 12.73 0.11
N SER A 122 1.36 13.89 -0.23
CA SER A 122 0.50 14.66 0.67
C SER A 122 -0.76 13.89 1.06
N ASN A 123 -1.28 13.05 0.15
CA ASN A 123 -2.48 12.24 0.38
C ASN A 123 -2.19 10.87 1.03
N PHE A 124 -0.93 10.43 1.09
CA PHE A 124 -0.59 9.09 1.58
C PHE A 124 -1.10 8.85 3.02
N TYR A 125 -1.02 9.86 3.89
CA TYR A 125 -1.51 9.75 5.26
C TYR A 125 -3.02 9.47 5.33
N ALA A 126 -3.81 10.11 4.47
CA ALA A 126 -5.25 9.87 4.39
C ALA A 126 -5.56 8.45 3.90
N VAL A 127 -4.78 7.96 2.93
CA VAL A 127 -4.87 6.58 2.43
C VAL A 127 -4.60 5.57 3.54
N ASP A 128 -3.52 5.75 4.29
CA ASP A 128 -3.14 4.89 5.41
C ASP A 128 -4.22 4.86 6.50
N GLN A 129 -4.72 6.02 6.91
CA GLN A 129 -5.82 6.11 7.89
C GLN A 129 -7.11 5.44 7.40
N ALA A 130 -7.48 5.63 6.14
CA ALA A 130 -8.68 5.02 5.56
C ALA A 130 -8.58 3.49 5.58
N ILE A 131 -7.43 2.94 5.21
CA ILE A 131 -7.15 1.50 5.25
C ILE A 131 -7.22 0.99 6.69
N ALA A 132 -6.54 1.65 7.64
CA ALA A 132 -6.55 1.24 9.04
C ALA A 132 -7.98 1.22 9.64
N ASN A 133 -8.79 2.22 9.32
CA ASN A 133 -10.19 2.27 9.73
C ASN A 133 -11.02 1.15 9.10
N LYS A 134 -10.80 0.87 7.82
CA LYS A 134 -11.50 -0.22 7.12
C LYS A 134 -11.16 -1.59 7.70
N ILE A 135 -9.89 -1.84 8.03
CA ILE A 135 -9.45 -3.07 8.71
C ILE A 135 -10.21 -3.25 10.03
N LYS A 136 -10.29 -2.21 10.87
CA LYS A 136 -11.04 -2.24 12.15
C LYS A 136 -12.52 -2.54 11.95
N GLN A 137 -13.14 -1.94 10.93
CA GLN A 137 -14.54 -2.19 10.59
C GLN A 137 -14.78 -3.65 10.19
N ASP A 138 -13.90 -4.22 9.37
CA ASP A 138 -14.01 -5.60 8.91
C ASP A 138 -13.76 -6.59 10.06
N GLU A 139 -12.84 -6.30 10.99
CA GLU A 139 -12.65 -7.06 12.23
C GLU A 139 -13.91 -7.08 13.10
N PHE A 140 -14.54 -5.92 13.27
CA PHE A 140 -15.79 -5.81 14.01
C PHE A 140 -16.91 -6.62 13.35
N ALA A 141 -17.03 -6.54 12.02
CA ALA A 141 -17.99 -7.33 11.25
C ALA A 141 -17.76 -8.83 11.41
N ARG A 142 -16.51 -9.30 11.33
CA ARG A 142 -16.13 -10.71 11.54
C ARG A 142 -16.53 -11.20 12.93
N LYS A 143 -16.23 -10.42 13.98
CA LYS A 143 -16.59 -10.75 15.38
C LYS A 143 -18.11 -10.90 15.54
N ASN A 144 -18.88 -9.99 14.95
CA ASN A 144 -20.34 -10.03 15.00
C ASN A 144 -20.91 -11.25 14.28
N GLN A 145 -20.36 -11.61 13.12
CA GLN A 145 -20.78 -12.80 12.38
C GLN A 145 -20.48 -14.08 13.16
N ALA A 146 -19.29 -14.20 13.76
CA ALA A 146 -18.92 -15.33 14.61
C ALA A 146 -19.88 -15.47 15.81
N ASN A 147 -20.24 -14.36 16.46
CA ASN A 147 -21.20 -14.35 17.56
C ASN A 147 -22.61 -14.78 17.12
N LYS A 148 -23.09 -14.31 15.95
CA LYS A 148 -24.38 -14.74 15.38
C LYS A 148 -24.41 -16.24 15.14
N ILE A 149 -23.36 -16.79 14.54
CA ILE A 149 -23.22 -18.23 14.29
C ILE A 149 -23.24 -19.01 15.62
N ARG A 150 -22.40 -18.61 16.59
CA ARG A 150 -22.35 -19.23 17.93
C ARG A 150 -23.72 -19.24 18.61
N ASN A 151 -24.44 -18.12 18.55
CA ASN A 151 -25.77 -17.99 19.12
C ASN A 151 -26.80 -18.90 18.42
N GLN A 152 -26.76 -19.02 17.09
CA GLN A 152 -27.61 -19.96 16.34
C GLN A 152 -27.34 -21.41 16.74
N TYR A 153 -26.07 -21.82 16.84
CA TYR A 153 -25.71 -23.17 17.31
C TYR A 153 -26.20 -23.44 18.73
N ASN A 154 -26.05 -22.49 19.64
CA ASN A 154 -26.53 -22.64 21.03
C ASN A 154 -28.06 -22.72 21.12
N LYS A 155 -28.80 -21.94 20.31
CA LYS A 155 -30.27 -22.05 20.22
C LYS A 155 -30.70 -23.42 19.69
N LYS A 156 -30.06 -23.94 18.63
CA LYS A 156 -30.32 -25.28 18.10
C LYS A 156 -30.03 -26.38 19.12
N LYS A 157 -28.95 -26.28 19.89
CA LYS A 157 -28.63 -27.23 20.98
C LYS A 157 -29.66 -27.22 22.11
N LYS A 158 -30.19 -26.04 22.48
CA LYS A 158 -31.25 -25.91 23.50
C LYS A 158 -32.58 -26.50 23.03
N HIS A 159 -32.92 -26.35 21.74
CA HIS A 159 -34.13 -26.97 21.18
C HIS A 159 -34.07 -28.48 21.05
N LYS A 160 -32.88 -29.08 20.84
CA LYS A 160 -32.69 -30.53 20.80
C LYS A 160 -32.70 -31.22 22.18
N LYS A 161 -32.68 -30.45 23.27
CA LYS A 161 -32.70 -30.96 24.67
C LYS A 161 -34.07 -30.82 25.34
N LYS A 162 -35.06 -30.26 24.64
CA LYS A 162 -36.48 -30.30 25.03
C LYS A 162 -37.16 -31.37 24.20
#